data_AF-A0AAW9EC43-F1
#
_entry.id   AF-A0AAW9EC43-F1
#
_cell.length_a   1.000
_cell.length_b   1.000
_cell.length_c   1.000
_cell.angle_alpha   90.00
_cell.angle_beta   90.00
_cell.angle_gamma   90.00
#
_symmetry.space_group_name_H-M   'P 1'
#
loop_
_entity.id
_entity.type
_entity.pdbx_description
1 polymer ?
#
loop_
_entity_poly.entity_id
_entity_poly.type
_entity_poly.pdbx_seq_one_letter_code
_entity_poly.pdbx_strand_id
1 'polypeptide(L)'
;IDRDRQWFKSCYGLKIKETDRSDSFCTIAVDLSEPLIVPDASLDPRFKENKLVKNDPYIRFYAGHPVRLPDGEIAGTICIIDTEPRVLTRDDFLLLKDLAEIVEDEFRII
;
A
#
# COMPACT_ATOMS: atom_id res chain seq x y z
N ILE A 1 -7.69 -0.47 -7.01
CA ILE A 1 -8.49 0.31 -6.04
C ILE A 1 -9.74 0.76 -6.77
N ASP A 2 -10.92 0.66 -6.16
CA ASP A 2 -12.20 1.04 -6.76
C ASP A 2 -12.67 2.41 -6.18
N ARG A 3 -13.75 2.98 -6.72
CA ARG A 3 -14.33 4.27 -6.32
C ARG A 3 -14.56 4.38 -4.81
N ASP A 4 -15.12 3.34 -4.21
CA ASP A 4 -15.56 3.40 -2.80
C ASP A 4 -14.66 2.61 -1.84
N ARG A 5 -13.83 1.69 -2.36
CA ARG A 5 -13.06 0.75 -1.53
C ARG A 5 -11.69 0.41 -2.06
N GLN A 6 -10.79 0.10 -1.13
CA GLN A 6 -9.59 -0.68 -1.41
C GLN A 6 -9.94 -2.16 -1.22
N TRP A 7 -9.89 -2.93 -2.29
CA TRP A 7 -10.02 -4.38 -2.23
C TRP A 7 -8.65 -5.06 -2.26
N PHE A 8 -8.44 -6.06 -1.41
CA PHE A 8 -7.20 -6.82 -1.38
C PHE A 8 -7.30 -8.06 -2.28
N LYS A 9 -6.72 -7.98 -3.49
CA LYS A 9 -6.65 -9.13 -4.44
C LYS A 9 -5.91 -10.33 -3.86
N SER A 10 -4.86 -10.05 -3.09
CA SER A 10 -4.07 -11.01 -2.33
C SER A 10 -3.65 -10.35 -1.02
N CYS A 11 -3.77 -11.06 0.09
CA CYS A 11 -3.46 -10.53 1.42
C CYS A 11 -3.01 -11.65 2.35
N TYR A 12 -1.94 -11.40 3.09
CA TYR A 12 -1.46 -12.27 4.15
C TYR A 12 -1.17 -11.42 5.40
N GLY A 13 -1.58 -11.87 6.58
CA GLY A 13 -1.36 -11.16 7.85
C GLY A 13 -2.47 -10.19 8.27
N LEU A 14 -3.36 -9.75 7.37
CA LEU A 14 -4.56 -8.98 7.68
C LEU A 14 -5.81 -9.87 7.49
N LYS A 15 -6.70 -9.90 8.48
CA LYS A 15 -7.96 -10.69 8.41
C LYS A 15 -9.07 -10.02 7.60
N ILE A 16 -8.81 -8.82 7.08
CA ILE A 16 -9.78 -7.99 6.36
C ILE A 16 -9.60 -8.15 4.85
N LYS A 17 -10.72 -8.16 4.11
CA LYS A 17 -10.75 -8.35 2.64
C LYS A 17 -10.81 -7.04 1.86
N GLU A 18 -11.15 -5.97 2.54
CA GLU A 18 -11.21 -4.61 2.00
C GLU A 18 -11.16 -3.57 3.12
N THR A 19 -10.86 -2.33 2.76
CA THR A 19 -10.97 -1.14 3.60
C THR A 19 -11.68 -0.02 2.82
N ASP A 20 -12.32 0.90 3.54
CA ASP A 20 -12.85 2.12 2.92
C ASP A 20 -11.71 2.90 2.25
N ARG A 21 -11.96 3.44 1.05
CA ARG A 21 -10.93 4.17 0.29
C ARG A 21 -10.38 5.38 1.06
N SER A 22 -11.20 6.02 1.89
CA SER A 22 -10.79 7.17 2.72
C SER A 22 -9.80 6.80 3.82
N ASP A 23 -9.85 5.56 4.30
CA ASP A 23 -8.99 5.06 5.38
C ASP A 23 -7.74 4.33 4.80
N SER A 24 -7.62 4.24 3.48
CA SER A 24 -6.57 3.54 2.74
C SER A 24 -5.27 4.35 2.61
N PHE A 25 -4.17 3.76 3.05
CA PHE A 25 -2.81 4.23 2.76
C PHE A 25 -2.49 4.16 1.27
N CYS A 26 -3.05 3.17 0.57
CA CYS A 26 -2.80 2.93 -0.85
C CYS A 26 -3.40 4.03 -1.73
N THR A 27 -4.50 4.66 -1.32
CA THR A 27 -5.06 5.82 -2.04
C THR A 27 -4.01 6.92 -2.20
N ILE A 28 -3.26 7.25 -1.14
CA ILE A 28 -2.23 8.30 -1.20
C ILE A 28 -1.09 7.89 -2.16
N ALA A 29 -0.65 6.64 -2.13
CA ALA A 29 0.39 6.16 -3.04
C ALA A 29 -0.07 6.19 -4.51
N VAL A 30 -1.34 5.85 -4.78
CA VAL A 30 -1.93 5.95 -6.12
C VAL A 30 -2.04 7.40 -6.57
N ASP A 31 -2.56 8.29 -5.71
CA ASP A 31 -2.75 9.71 -6.03
C ASP A 31 -1.42 10.43 -6.31
N LEU A 32 -0.34 10.05 -5.60
CA LEU A 32 1.01 10.57 -5.84
C LEU A 32 1.69 9.93 -7.05
N SER A 33 1.20 8.79 -7.54
CA SER A 33 1.85 8.01 -8.60
C SER A 33 3.29 7.59 -8.30
N GLU A 34 3.65 7.54 -7.01
CA GLU A 34 5.01 7.30 -6.51
C GLU A 34 4.98 6.31 -5.33
N PRO A 35 6.10 5.59 -5.08
CA PRO A 35 6.22 4.76 -3.89
C PRO A 35 6.07 5.57 -2.62
N LEU A 36 5.35 5.02 -1.65
CA LEU A 36 5.10 5.65 -0.36
C LEU A 36 5.65 4.77 0.76
N ILE A 37 6.57 5.32 1.54
CA ILE A 37 7.12 4.69 2.73
C ILE A 37 6.74 5.53 3.95
N VAL A 38 6.15 4.88 4.95
CA VAL A 38 5.74 5.44 6.22
C VAL A 38 6.35 4.56 7.32
N PRO A 39 7.50 4.97 7.88
CA PRO A 39 8.17 4.19 8.93
C PRO A 39 7.34 4.04 10.21
N ASP A 40 6.62 5.10 10.58
CA ASP A 40 5.66 5.13 11.69
C ASP A 40 4.48 6.08 11.38
N ALA A 41 3.32 5.51 11.13
CA ALA A 41 2.09 6.20 10.78
C ALA A 41 1.49 6.98 11.95
N SER A 42 1.86 6.66 13.21
CA SER A 42 1.44 7.43 14.37
C SER A 42 2.15 8.79 14.47
N LEU A 43 3.31 8.92 13.81
CA LEU A 43 4.09 10.14 13.73
C LEU A 43 3.86 10.92 12.44
N ASP A 44 3.36 10.25 11.39
CA ASP A 44 3.12 10.86 10.10
C ASP A 44 1.86 11.77 10.12
N PRO A 45 1.97 13.08 9.84
CA PRO A 45 0.81 13.99 9.87
C PRO A 45 -0.33 13.58 8.93
N ARG A 46 -0.03 12.83 7.86
CA ARG A 46 -1.02 12.33 6.89
C ARG A 46 -1.87 11.19 7.46
N PHE A 47 -1.32 10.43 8.41
CA PHE A 47 -1.91 9.18 8.89
C PHE A 47 -2.18 9.12 10.39
N LYS A 48 -1.61 9.99 11.21
CA LYS A 48 -1.75 9.94 12.68
C LYS A 48 -3.20 10.01 13.17
N GLU A 49 -4.10 10.62 12.38
CA GLU A 49 -5.53 10.72 12.66
C GLU A 49 -6.37 9.60 12.01
N ASN A 50 -5.74 8.73 11.21
CA ASN A 50 -6.41 7.63 10.51
C ASN A 50 -6.93 6.59 11.52
N LYS A 51 -8.15 6.10 11.31
CA LYS A 51 -8.79 5.11 12.19
C LYS A 51 -7.99 3.81 12.32
N LEU A 52 -7.34 3.36 11.25
CA LEU A 52 -6.53 2.14 11.24
C LEU A 52 -5.20 2.31 12.00
N VAL A 53 -4.79 3.56 12.28
CA VAL A 53 -3.62 3.90 13.11
C VAL A 53 -4.03 4.05 14.58
N LYS A 54 -5.17 4.73 14.83
CA LYS A 54 -5.68 5.04 16.17
C LYS A 54 -6.41 3.89 16.86
N ASN A 55 -7.05 3.02 16.09
CA ASN A 55 -7.78 1.86 16.58
C ASN A 55 -7.17 0.58 15.99
N ASP A 56 -7.67 -0.57 16.42
CA ASP A 56 -7.33 -1.87 15.84
C ASP A 56 -7.40 -1.80 14.29
N PRO A 57 -6.34 -2.22 13.56
CA PRO A 57 -5.20 -3.02 14.03
C PRO A 57 -3.99 -2.22 14.54
N TYR A 58 -4.07 -0.89 14.65
CA TYR A 58 -2.98 0.00 15.07
C TYR A 58 -1.77 -0.03 14.12
N ILE A 59 -2.02 0.19 12.83
CA ILE A 59 -0.98 0.28 11.80
C ILE A 59 0.09 1.29 12.22
N ARG A 60 1.35 0.88 12.11
CA ARG A 60 2.52 1.73 12.31
C ARG A 60 3.35 1.82 11.04
N PHE A 61 3.61 0.70 10.39
CA PHE A 61 4.41 0.72 9.18
C PHE A 61 3.55 0.53 7.94
N TYR A 62 3.87 1.30 6.90
CA TYR A 62 3.38 1.09 5.55
C TYR A 62 4.50 1.29 4.53
N ALA A 63 4.61 0.39 3.57
CA ALA A 63 5.39 0.62 2.36
C ALA A 63 4.63 0.12 1.16
N GLY A 64 4.36 1.00 0.19
CA GLY A 64 3.60 0.66 -1.00
C GLY A 64 4.26 1.15 -2.27
N HIS A 65 4.22 0.32 -3.30
CA HIS A 65 4.65 0.65 -4.65
C HIS A 65 3.43 0.59 -5.59
N PRO A 66 3.15 1.65 -6.38
CA PRO A 66 2.09 1.63 -7.38
C PRO A 66 2.28 0.49 -8.39
N VAL A 67 1.18 -0.09 -8.87
CA VAL A 67 1.19 -1.09 -9.93
C VAL A 67 0.35 -0.56 -11.08
N ARG A 68 0.94 -0.55 -12.28
CA ARG A 68 0.35 0.01 -13.49
C ARG A 68 -0.22 -1.06 -14.41
N LEU A 69 -1.29 -0.69 -15.09
CA LEU A 69 -1.84 -1.42 -16.23
C LEU A 69 -1.02 -1.12 -17.50
N PRO A 70 -1.17 -1.93 -18.57
CA PRO A 70 -0.44 -1.71 -19.81
C PRO A 70 -0.67 -0.34 -20.47
N ASP A 71 -1.83 0.29 -20.22
CA ASP A 71 -2.16 1.63 -20.69
C ASP A 71 -1.56 2.77 -19.83
N GLY A 72 -0.85 2.42 -18.75
CA GLY A 72 -0.21 3.34 -17.83
C GLY A 72 -1.05 3.78 -16.64
N GLU A 73 -2.34 3.42 -16.60
CA GLU A 73 -3.20 3.69 -15.45
C GLU A 73 -2.74 2.91 -14.21
N ILE A 74 -2.95 3.46 -13.01
CA ILE A 74 -2.57 2.77 -11.76
C ILE A 74 -3.72 1.88 -11.31
N ALA A 75 -3.51 0.56 -11.37
CA ALA A 75 -4.46 -0.44 -10.89
C ALA A 75 -4.58 -0.43 -9.36
N GLY A 76 -3.49 -0.12 -8.66
CA GLY A 76 -3.40 -0.14 -7.20
C GLY A 76 -1.96 -0.14 -6.72
N THR A 77 -1.68 -0.87 -5.65
CA THR A 77 -0.33 -0.97 -5.06
C THR A 77 -0.03 -2.39 -4.60
N ILE A 78 1.23 -2.81 -4.69
CA ILE A 78 1.77 -3.84 -3.79
C ILE A 78 2.23 -3.11 -2.53
N CYS A 79 1.78 -3.58 -1.36
CA CYS A 79 2.15 -2.95 -0.11
C CYS A 79 2.38 -3.94 1.03
N ILE A 80 3.25 -3.51 1.95
CA ILE A 80 3.55 -4.15 3.22
C ILE A 80 2.97 -3.26 4.32
N ILE A 81 2.32 -3.88 5.30
CA ILE A 81 1.73 -3.20 6.47
C ILE A 81 2.20 -3.94 7.71
N ASP A 82 2.53 -3.21 8.76
CA ASP A 82 2.85 -3.77 10.08
C ASP A 82 2.28 -2.92 11.22
N THR A 83 2.06 -3.54 12.37
CA THR A 83 1.64 -2.90 13.62
C THR A 83 2.81 -2.38 14.43
N GLU A 84 4.05 -2.70 14.04
CA GLU A 84 5.28 -2.14 14.60
C GLU A 84 5.97 -1.19 13.61
N PRO A 85 6.61 -0.10 14.08
CA PRO A 85 7.40 0.77 13.21
C PRO A 85 8.55 0.00 12.54
N ARG A 86 8.86 0.33 11.29
CA ARG A 86 9.98 -0.28 10.55
C ARG A 86 10.74 0.73 9.71
N VAL A 87 12.01 0.41 9.47
CA VAL A 87 12.87 1.12 8.51
C VAL A 87 13.20 0.15 7.39
N LEU A 88 12.86 0.52 6.16
CA LEU A 88 13.28 -0.25 4.98
C LEU A 88 14.73 0.05 4.66
N THR A 89 15.48 -1.01 4.38
CA THR A 89 16.77 -0.85 3.71
C THR A 89 16.56 -0.55 2.24
N ARG A 90 17.63 -0.13 1.55
CA ARG A 90 17.60 0.05 0.10
C ARG A 90 17.24 -1.25 -0.62
N ASP A 91 17.74 -2.38 -0.14
CA ASP A 91 17.53 -3.69 -0.76
C ASP A 91 16.07 -4.13 -0.61
N ASP A 92 15.46 -3.89 0.55
CA ASP A 92 14.02 -4.16 0.75
C ASP A 92 13.16 -3.31 -0.18
N PHE A 93 13.54 -2.05 -0.39
CA PHE A 93 12.83 -1.17 -1.32
C PHE A 93 12.93 -1.65 -2.76
N LEU A 94 14.12 -2.10 -3.18
CA LEU A 94 14.32 -2.66 -4.51
C LEU A 94 13.50 -3.94 -4.70
N LEU A 95 13.48 -4.82 -3.70
CA LEU A 95 12.67 -6.04 -3.74
C LEU A 95 11.17 -5.72 -3.86
N LEU A 96 10.68 -4.72 -3.12
CA LEU A 96 9.28 -4.28 -3.22
C LEU A 96 8.94 -3.76 -4.63
N LYS A 97 9.89 -3.05 -5.26
CA LYS A 97 9.76 -2.58 -6.64
C LYS A 97 9.74 -3.75 -7.63
N ASP A 98 10.66 -4.70 -7.50
CA ASP A 98 10.73 -5.88 -8.36
C ASP A 98 9.43 -6.71 -8.27
N LEU A 99 8.86 -6.85 -7.07
CA LEU A 99 7.57 -7.51 -6.89
C LEU A 99 6.42 -6.76 -7.58
N ALA A 100 6.41 -5.43 -7.54
CA ALA A 100 5.42 -4.64 -8.25
C ALA A 100 5.55 -4.83 -9.77
N GLU A 101 6.77 -4.80 -10.31
CA GLU A 101 7.06 -5.01 -11.73
C GLU A 101 6.61 -6.39 -12.22
N ILE A 102 6.81 -7.45 -11.42
CA ILE A 102 6.30 -8.79 -11.73
C ILE A 102 4.76 -8.78 -11.89
N VAL A 103 4.05 -8.06 -11.01
CA VAL A 103 2.59 -7.95 -11.11
C VAL A 103 2.16 -7.12 -12.33
N GLU A 104 2.90 -6.06 -12.68
CA GLU A 104 2.66 -5.31 -13.91
C GLU A 104 2.82 -6.17 -15.16
N ASP A 105 3.82 -7.06 -15.19
CA ASP A 105 4.04 -7.97 -16.30
C ASP A 105 2.89 -9.00 -16.44
N GLU A 106 2.32 -9.49 -15.35
CA GLU A 106 1.14 -10.37 -15.40
C GLU A 106 -0.08 -9.66 -16.02
N PHE A 107 -0.23 -8.34 -15.83
CA PHE A 107 -1.29 -7.58 -16.49
C PHE A 107 -1.11 -7.45 -18.01
N ARG A 108 0.10 -7.63 -18.53
CA ARG A 108 0.38 -7.58 -19.98
C ARG A 108 0.04 -8.87 -20.71
N ILE A 109 -0.20 -9.96 -19.96
CA ILE A 109 -0.45 -11.30 -20.52
C ILE A 109 -1.96 -11.55 -20.71
N ILE A 110 -2.82 -10.65 -20.24
CA ILE A 110 -4.29 -10.70 -20.34
C ILE A 110 -4.76 -9.80 -21.49
#